data_AF-A0A551XB31-F1
#
_entry.id   AF-A0A551XB31-F1
#
_cell.length_a   1.000
_cell.length_b   1.000
_cell.length_c   1.000
_cell.angle_alpha   90.00
_cell.angle_beta   90.00
_cell.angle_gamma   90.00
#
_symmetry.space_group_name_H-M   'P 1'
#
loop_
_entity.id
_entity.type
_entity.pdbx_description
1 polymer ?
#
loop_
_entity_poly.entity_id
_entity_poly.type
_entity_poly.pdbx_seq_one_letter_code
_entity_poly.pdbx_strand_id
1 'polypeptide(L)'
;MNILMISSTFPYPPSKGGTQVRTFNLLKHLSKNHEITIMTRPNSDVSRTDIEALERLVKEVKIFPYSNAPNPSILGKINRFYDFIMQGTPPNVRQVYSADIQFWLDRAIDSQKFDVITCEHSVNEIFVRPHWQKKLKTIINIHSLAYKTCKNQLEIGVSPNPIRDTLYLPLLERYERRFCQKFNAIVVTTSEDKEQMKELNINRPVIVIPNGVDLELFPYRETDPSGYQIIMTGGLDYSSNIDAVRFFSLEVFPILQQKYPEVTLILVGSNPAPSVIELTKNSKITVTGRVPSMAEYLHHATICVVAMRSGFGIKNKTLESMAAGVPVVASDRGLEGLTVAGNNVPLAALRANSIEEYCTAISSLFESAELREKLSRNARKLIEDHYTWQQAAGKYEQVLTADIC
;
A
#
# COMPACT_ATOMS: atom_id res chain seq x y z
N MET A 1 25.28 -6.75 -7.84
CA MET A 1 24.73 -8.09 -7.54
C MET A 1 23.74 -8.47 -8.62
N ASN A 2 23.55 -9.77 -8.82
CA ASN A 2 22.48 -10.37 -9.61
C ASN A 2 21.30 -10.69 -8.68
N ILE A 3 20.18 -9.99 -8.87
CA ILE A 3 18.98 -10.11 -8.03
C ILE A 3 17.89 -10.85 -8.81
N LEU A 4 17.31 -11.89 -8.20
CA LEU A 4 16.06 -12.48 -8.69
C LEU A 4 14.88 -11.91 -7.90
N MET A 5 14.05 -11.10 -8.56
CA MET A 5 12.82 -10.56 -7.99
C MET A 5 11.61 -11.40 -8.41
N ILE A 6 10.85 -11.91 -7.44
CA ILE A 6 9.67 -12.75 -7.64
C ILE A 6 8.43 -11.92 -7.34
N SER A 7 7.65 -11.57 -8.37
CA SER A 7 6.39 -10.84 -8.20
C SER A 7 5.34 -11.26 -9.23
N SER A 8 4.36 -12.07 -8.83
CA SER A 8 3.20 -12.40 -9.66
C SER A 8 2.32 -11.19 -10.02
N THR A 9 2.56 -10.03 -9.41
CA THR A 9 1.88 -8.78 -9.77
C THR A 9 2.79 -8.01 -10.71
N PHE A 10 2.34 -7.77 -11.94
CA PHE A 10 3.07 -6.91 -12.86
C PHE A 10 3.19 -5.49 -12.29
N PRO A 11 4.42 -4.97 -12.08
CA PRO A 11 4.63 -3.78 -11.25
C PRO A 11 4.35 -2.46 -11.97
N TYR A 12 4.29 -2.46 -13.31
CA TYR A 12 4.20 -1.24 -14.13
C TYR A 12 2.91 -1.17 -14.97
N PRO A 13 2.31 0.01 -15.20
CA PRO A 13 2.57 1.27 -14.53
C PRO A 13 2.22 1.19 -13.03
N PRO A 14 2.92 1.93 -12.15
CA PRO A 14 2.70 1.91 -10.69
C PRO A 14 1.42 2.69 -10.32
N SER A 15 0.28 2.25 -10.85
CA SER A 15 -0.98 3.00 -10.78
C SER A 15 -2.10 2.22 -10.09
N LYS A 16 -1.91 0.92 -9.77
CA LYS A 16 -2.93 0.08 -9.14
C LYS A 16 -2.44 -0.54 -7.84
N GLY A 17 -2.90 0.06 -6.74
CA GLY A 17 -2.72 -0.46 -5.40
C GLY A 17 -1.29 -0.37 -4.86
N GLY A 18 -1.13 -0.63 -3.57
CA GLY A 18 0.15 -0.46 -2.88
C GLY A 18 1.25 -1.42 -3.36
N THR A 19 0.90 -2.64 -3.78
CA THR A 19 1.87 -3.64 -4.24
C THR A 19 2.60 -3.22 -5.51
N GLN A 20 1.88 -2.77 -6.55
CA GLN A 20 2.53 -2.30 -7.78
C GLN A 20 3.43 -1.10 -7.51
N VAL A 21 2.91 -0.11 -6.78
CA VAL A 21 3.63 1.12 -6.46
C VAL A 21 4.94 0.82 -5.74
N ARG A 22 4.90 0.00 -4.68
CA ARG A 22 6.09 -0.31 -3.89
C ARG A 22 7.10 -1.14 -4.68
N THR A 23 6.66 -2.24 -5.31
CA THR A 23 7.56 -3.12 -6.06
C THR A 23 8.23 -2.37 -7.21
N PHE A 24 7.48 -1.57 -7.98
CA PHE A 24 8.05 -0.80 -9.09
C PHE A 24 9.07 0.22 -8.61
N ASN A 25 8.76 1.01 -7.58
CA ASN A 25 9.68 2.06 -7.14
C ASN A 25 10.96 1.47 -6.54
N LEU A 26 10.86 0.42 -5.73
CA LEU A 26 12.05 -0.28 -5.24
C LEU A 26 12.88 -0.87 -6.39
N LEU A 27 12.23 -1.50 -7.37
CA LEU A 27 12.88 -2.03 -8.59
C LEU A 27 13.60 -0.92 -9.38
N LYS A 28 12.95 0.23 -9.60
CA LYS A 28 13.49 1.39 -10.32
C LYS A 28 14.76 1.95 -9.67
N HIS A 29 14.82 1.95 -8.34
CA HIS A 29 16.01 2.43 -7.63
C HIS A 29 17.12 1.36 -7.58
N LEU A 30 16.78 0.11 -7.29
CA LEU A 30 17.77 -0.98 -7.22
C LEU A 30 18.42 -1.29 -8.57
N SER A 31 17.68 -1.18 -9.68
CA SER A 31 18.20 -1.41 -11.03
C SER A 31 19.32 -0.47 -11.47
N LYS A 32 19.50 0.66 -10.78
CA LYS A 32 20.61 1.59 -11.05
C LYS A 32 21.98 1.00 -10.70
N ASN A 33 22.03 0.12 -9.69
CA ASN A 33 23.28 -0.43 -9.14
C ASN A 33 23.36 -1.96 -9.25
N HIS A 34 22.29 -2.62 -9.69
CA HIS A 34 22.18 -4.08 -9.69
C HIS A 34 21.56 -4.62 -10.96
N GLU A 35 21.99 -5.81 -11.36
CA GLU A 35 21.39 -6.54 -12.46
C GLU A 35 20.19 -7.33 -11.93
N ILE A 36 18.99 -6.96 -12.36
CA ILE A 36 17.75 -7.57 -11.86
C ILE A 36 17.12 -8.43 -12.94
N THR A 37 16.82 -9.68 -12.61
CA THR A 37 15.86 -10.51 -13.34
C THR A 37 14.56 -10.53 -12.55
N ILE A 38 13.44 -10.14 -13.18
CA ILE A 38 12.12 -10.17 -12.56
C ILE A 38 11.26 -11.28 -13.16
N MET A 39 10.68 -12.13 -12.32
CA MET A 39 9.59 -13.04 -12.69
C MET A 39 8.27 -12.34 -12.41
N THR A 40 7.43 -12.22 -13.44
CA THR A 40 6.14 -11.54 -13.30
C THR A 40 5.04 -12.02 -14.25
N ARG A 41 3.81 -11.55 -14.03
CA ARG A 41 2.61 -11.93 -14.78
C ARG A 41 1.79 -10.67 -15.11
N PRO A 42 1.73 -10.25 -16.38
CA PRO A 42 0.88 -9.15 -16.81
C PRO A 42 -0.59 -9.49 -16.61
N ASN A 43 -1.36 -8.52 -16.11
CA ASN A 43 -2.82 -8.58 -16.14
C ASN A 43 -3.33 -8.27 -17.56
N SER A 44 -4.62 -8.52 -17.82
CA SER A 44 -5.23 -8.33 -19.15
C SER A 44 -5.14 -6.90 -19.71
N ASP A 45 -4.95 -5.92 -18.83
CA ASP A 45 -4.85 -4.50 -19.16
C ASP A 45 -3.41 -4.00 -19.37
N VAL A 46 -2.41 -4.85 -19.16
CA VAL A 46 -1.00 -4.50 -19.38
C VAL A 46 -0.70 -4.53 -20.87
N SER A 47 -0.25 -3.40 -21.41
CA SER A 47 0.09 -3.26 -22.82
C SER A 47 1.50 -3.76 -23.13
N ARG A 48 1.80 -3.99 -24.42
CA ARG A 48 3.19 -4.30 -24.85
C ARG A 48 4.15 -3.17 -24.50
N THR A 49 3.71 -1.92 -24.58
CA THR A 49 4.49 -0.74 -24.20
C THR A 49 4.85 -0.73 -22.71
N ASP A 50 3.96 -1.23 -21.84
CA ASP A 50 4.25 -1.36 -20.39
C ASP A 50 5.30 -2.44 -20.12
N ILE A 51 5.25 -3.54 -20.87
CA ILE A 51 6.27 -4.61 -20.83
C ILE A 51 7.63 -4.06 -21.27
N GLU A 52 7.68 -3.35 -22.39
CA GLU A 52 8.92 -2.77 -22.91
C GLU A 52 9.50 -1.72 -21.95
N ALA A 53 8.65 -0.94 -21.28
CA ALA A 53 9.12 -0.01 -20.26
C ALA A 53 9.82 -0.73 -19.09
N LEU A 54 9.31 -1.90 -18.68
CA LEU A 54 9.95 -2.72 -17.67
C LEU A 54 11.23 -3.39 -18.20
N GLU A 55 11.22 -3.91 -19.44
CA GLU A 55 12.39 -4.52 -20.10
C GLU A 55 13.56 -3.53 -20.25
N ARG A 56 13.29 -2.23 -20.42
CA ARG A 56 14.35 -1.19 -20.45
C ARG A 56 14.96 -0.90 -19.08
N LEU A 57 14.25 -1.22 -18.00
CA LEU A 57 14.66 -0.89 -16.63
C LEU A 57 15.53 -1.99 -15.99
N VAL A 58 15.32 -3.25 -16.38
CA VAL A 58 15.95 -4.40 -15.74
C VAL A 58 16.71 -5.25 -16.77
N LYS A 59 17.62 -6.11 -16.30
CA LYS A 59 18.40 -6.99 -17.18
C LYS A 59 17.52 -7.98 -17.93
N GLU A 60 16.52 -8.53 -17.25
CA GLU A 60 15.62 -9.52 -17.84
C GLU A 60 14.24 -9.51 -17.19
N VAL A 61 13.20 -9.54 -18.03
CA VAL A 61 11.81 -9.74 -17.59
C VAL A 61 11.36 -11.12 -18.04
N LYS A 62 11.01 -11.98 -17.08
CA LYS A 62 10.38 -13.27 -17.35
C LYS A 62 8.89 -13.19 -17.12
N ILE A 63 8.17 -13.22 -18.24
CA ILE A 63 6.71 -13.16 -18.28
C ILE A 63 6.14 -14.56 -18.32
N PHE A 64 5.15 -14.79 -17.45
CA PHE A 64 4.30 -15.97 -17.51
C PHE A 64 2.84 -15.56 -17.70
N PRO A 65 2.08 -16.27 -18.54
CA PRO A 65 0.68 -15.94 -18.78
C PRO A 65 -0.12 -16.08 -17.48
N TYR A 66 -1.18 -15.28 -17.34
CA TYR A 66 -2.15 -15.49 -16.26
C TYR A 66 -2.92 -16.79 -16.51
N SER A 67 -3.00 -17.65 -15.50
CA SER A 67 -3.66 -18.95 -15.57
C SER A 67 -4.72 -19.00 -14.49
N ASN A 68 -5.97 -19.04 -14.92
CA ASN A 68 -7.20 -19.35 -14.16
C ASN A 68 -7.80 -18.20 -13.32
N ALA A 69 -8.98 -17.75 -13.77
CA ALA A 69 -9.95 -17.10 -12.90
C ALA A 69 -10.55 -18.14 -11.93
N PRO A 70 -10.88 -17.76 -10.68
CA PRO A 70 -11.42 -18.72 -9.73
C PRO A 70 -12.84 -19.13 -10.16
N ASN A 71 -13.19 -20.41 -10.01
CA ASN A 71 -14.57 -20.86 -10.25
C ASN A 71 -15.51 -20.14 -9.26
N PRO A 72 -16.44 -19.28 -9.73
CA PRO A 72 -17.26 -18.45 -8.85
C PRO A 72 -18.40 -19.23 -8.17
N SER A 73 -18.64 -20.48 -8.59
CA SER A 73 -19.70 -21.35 -8.04
C SER A 73 -19.58 -21.58 -6.53
N ILE A 74 -20.71 -21.90 -5.90
CA ILE A 74 -20.79 -22.26 -4.47
C ILE A 74 -19.90 -23.46 -4.17
N LEU A 75 -19.93 -24.49 -5.04
CA LEU A 75 -19.05 -25.66 -4.93
C LEU A 75 -17.57 -25.26 -5.00
N GLY A 76 -17.22 -24.33 -5.88
CA GLY A 76 -15.88 -23.75 -5.96
C GLY A 76 -15.46 -23.00 -4.69
N LYS A 77 -16.38 -22.31 -4.01
CA LYS A 77 -16.12 -21.65 -2.71
C LYS A 77 -15.87 -22.68 -1.60
N ILE A 78 -16.68 -23.74 -1.54
CA ILE A 78 -16.53 -24.83 -0.56
C ILE A 78 -15.20 -25.55 -0.76
N ASN A 79 -14.84 -25.90 -2.01
CA ASN A 79 -13.58 -26.56 -2.30
C ASN A 79 -12.37 -25.71 -1.89
N ARG A 80 -12.40 -24.39 -2.10
CA ARG A 80 -11.33 -23.48 -1.65
C ARG A 80 -11.19 -23.44 -0.13
N PHE A 81 -12.32 -23.45 0.59
CA PHE A 81 -12.31 -23.51 2.04
C PHE A 81 -11.69 -24.81 2.55
N TYR A 82 -12.12 -25.94 1.98
CA TYR A 82 -11.57 -27.26 2.28
C TYR A 82 -10.06 -27.35 1.97
N ASP A 83 -9.65 -26.85 0.80
CA ASP A 83 -8.24 -26.80 0.42
C ASP A 83 -7.39 -26.00 1.40
N PHE A 84 -7.91 -24.86 1.91
CA PHE A 84 -7.18 -24.07 2.89
C PHE A 84 -7.00 -24.84 4.21
N ILE A 85 -8.04 -25.53 4.68
CA ILE A 85 -7.96 -26.39 5.86
C ILE A 85 -6.93 -27.50 5.65
N MET A 86 -6.99 -28.19 4.51
CA MET A 86 -6.15 -29.36 4.25
C MET A 86 -4.68 -28.99 3.99
N GLN A 87 -4.42 -27.89 3.29
CA GLN A 87 -3.08 -27.53 2.83
C GLN A 87 -2.43 -26.44 3.67
N GLY A 88 -3.18 -25.77 4.54
CA GLY A 88 -2.71 -24.64 5.33
C GLY A 88 -2.18 -23.48 4.50
N THR A 89 -2.62 -23.35 3.23
CA THR A 89 -2.20 -22.31 2.29
C THR A 89 -3.44 -21.57 1.78
N PRO A 90 -3.52 -20.23 1.90
CA PRO A 90 -4.70 -19.48 1.52
C PRO A 90 -5.06 -19.64 0.04
N PRO A 91 -6.36 -19.66 -0.32
CA PRO A 91 -6.78 -19.91 -1.69
C PRO A 91 -6.23 -18.91 -2.72
N ASN A 92 -6.12 -17.63 -2.35
CA ASN A 92 -5.56 -16.59 -3.21
C ASN A 92 -4.05 -16.80 -3.49
N VAL A 93 -3.31 -17.37 -2.53
CA VAL A 93 -1.90 -17.74 -2.69
C VAL A 93 -1.79 -18.98 -3.59
N ARG A 94 -2.63 -19.99 -3.38
CA ARG A 94 -2.65 -21.19 -4.23
C ARG A 94 -2.99 -20.86 -5.68
N GLN A 95 -3.90 -19.91 -5.89
CA GLN A 95 -4.34 -19.51 -7.22
C GLN A 95 -3.20 -18.90 -8.07
N VAL A 96 -2.23 -18.23 -7.46
CA VAL A 96 -1.11 -17.67 -8.24
C VAL A 96 -0.07 -18.71 -8.64
N TYR A 97 -0.05 -19.90 -8.02
CA TYR A 97 0.94 -20.94 -8.33
C TYR A 97 0.82 -21.46 -9.76
N SER A 98 1.97 -21.70 -10.38
CA SER A 98 2.10 -22.35 -11.69
C SER A 98 3.32 -23.27 -11.68
N ALA A 99 3.14 -24.48 -12.20
CA ALA A 99 4.22 -25.47 -12.32
C ALA A 99 5.32 -24.97 -13.28
N ASP A 100 4.95 -24.25 -14.35
CA ASP A 100 5.91 -23.70 -15.30
C ASP A 100 6.79 -22.62 -14.66
N ILE A 101 6.17 -21.76 -13.83
CA ILE A 101 6.90 -20.75 -13.05
C ILE A 101 7.86 -21.45 -12.10
N GLN A 102 7.39 -22.46 -11.35
CA GLN A 102 8.22 -23.18 -10.40
C GLN A 102 9.39 -23.89 -11.09
N PHE A 103 9.14 -24.57 -12.21
CA PHE A 103 10.19 -25.25 -12.98
C PHE A 103 11.24 -24.27 -13.49
N TRP A 104 10.81 -23.09 -13.97
CA TRP A 104 11.74 -22.05 -14.37
C TRP A 104 12.57 -21.52 -13.20
N LEU A 105 11.93 -21.21 -12.06
CA LEU A 105 12.61 -20.73 -10.86
C LEU A 105 13.61 -21.75 -10.31
N ASP A 106 13.24 -23.03 -10.25
CA ASP A 106 14.13 -24.10 -9.79
C ASP A 106 15.42 -24.13 -10.63
N ARG A 107 15.32 -24.10 -11.96
CA ARG A 107 16.48 -24.02 -12.85
C ARG A 107 17.27 -22.71 -12.70
N ALA A 108 16.58 -21.60 -12.49
CA ALA A 108 17.20 -20.29 -12.30
C ALA A 108 18.08 -20.30 -11.03
N ILE A 109 17.59 -20.87 -9.93
CA ILE A 109 18.33 -21.00 -8.68
C ILE A 109 19.46 -22.02 -8.79
N ASP A 110 19.23 -23.16 -9.45
CA ASP A 110 20.25 -24.19 -9.66
C ASP A 110 21.39 -23.73 -10.58
N SER A 111 21.17 -22.70 -11.40
CA SER A 111 22.23 -22.09 -12.22
C SER A 111 23.27 -21.31 -11.42
N GLN A 112 23.01 -21.02 -10.13
CA GLN A 112 23.89 -20.27 -9.23
C GLN A 112 24.30 -18.87 -9.74
N LYS A 113 23.49 -18.26 -10.62
CA LYS A 113 23.74 -16.93 -11.18
C LYS A 113 23.27 -15.77 -10.29
N PHE A 114 22.45 -16.05 -9.29
CA PHE A 114 21.82 -15.03 -8.44
C PHE A 114 22.46 -15.01 -7.06
N ASP A 115 22.71 -13.79 -6.56
CA ASP A 115 23.27 -13.57 -5.23
C ASP A 115 22.14 -13.55 -4.17
N VAL A 116 20.94 -13.09 -4.55
CA VAL A 116 19.82 -12.89 -3.64
C VAL A 116 18.46 -13.04 -4.34
N ILE A 117 17.48 -13.56 -3.61
CA ILE A 117 16.07 -13.58 -3.98
C ILE A 117 15.31 -12.52 -3.18
N THR A 118 14.52 -11.70 -3.87
CA THR A 118 13.48 -10.85 -3.28
C THR A 118 12.11 -11.44 -3.65
N CYS A 119 11.30 -11.72 -2.64
CA CYS A 119 9.91 -12.15 -2.78
C CYS A 119 9.00 -10.97 -2.47
N GLU A 120 8.37 -10.41 -3.49
CA GLU A 120 7.58 -9.19 -3.37
C GLU A 120 6.14 -9.55 -3.02
N HIS A 121 5.71 -9.22 -1.80
CA HIS A 121 4.43 -9.58 -1.19
C HIS A 121 4.26 -11.06 -0.82
N SER A 122 3.48 -11.32 0.24
CA SER A 122 3.28 -12.67 0.81
C SER A 122 2.64 -13.65 -0.16
N VAL A 123 1.85 -13.17 -1.13
CA VAL A 123 1.22 -14.04 -2.15
C VAL A 123 2.24 -14.83 -2.99
N ASN A 124 3.48 -14.34 -3.09
CA ASN A 124 4.54 -14.95 -3.89
C ASN A 124 5.38 -15.98 -3.12
N GLU A 125 5.18 -16.14 -1.81
CA GLU A 125 5.97 -17.05 -0.98
C GLU A 125 5.84 -18.52 -1.41
N ILE A 126 4.72 -18.86 -2.07
CA ILE A 126 4.43 -20.20 -2.56
C ILE A 126 5.49 -20.69 -3.57
N PHE A 127 6.14 -19.77 -4.28
CA PHE A 127 7.21 -20.07 -5.23
C PHE A 127 8.57 -20.28 -4.57
N VAL A 128 8.74 -19.83 -3.32
CA VAL A 128 10.01 -19.89 -2.60
C VAL A 128 10.12 -21.20 -1.83
N ARG A 129 11.16 -21.97 -2.13
CA ARG A 129 11.43 -23.24 -1.44
C ARG A 129 12.26 -23.00 -0.17
N PRO A 130 11.91 -23.62 0.97
CA PRO A 130 12.64 -23.42 2.23
C PRO A 130 14.13 -23.74 2.17
N HIS A 131 14.57 -24.67 1.31
CA HIS A 131 15.97 -25.06 1.22
C HIS A 131 16.82 -24.09 0.39
N TRP A 132 16.21 -23.15 -0.34
CA TRP A 132 16.96 -22.13 -1.09
C TRP A 132 17.74 -21.18 -0.18
N GLN A 133 17.27 -20.94 1.05
CA GLN A 133 18.00 -20.13 2.04
C GLN A 133 19.38 -20.71 2.42
N LYS A 134 19.66 -21.98 2.05
CA LYS A 134 20.97 -22.64 2.21
C LYS A 134 21.89 -22.42 1.00
N LYS A 135 21.36 -21.97 -0.13
CA LYS A 135 22.09 -21.75 -1.39
C LYS A 135 22.41 -20.27 -1.61
N LEU A 136 21.44 -19.41 -1.31
CA LEU A 136 21.55 -17.97 -1.46
C LEU A 136 20.60 -17.28 -0.49
N LYS A 137 20.80 -15.97 -0.33
CA LYS A 137 19.97 -15.16 0.57
C LYS A 137 18.55 -15.04 0.04
N THR A 138 17.56 -15.27 0.89
CA THR A 138 16.14 -15.12 0.56
C THR A 138 15.49 -14.08 1.46
N ILE A 139 14.85 -13.08 0.84
CA ILE A 139 14.17 -11.98 1.53
C ILE A 139 12.73 -11.92 1.06
N ILE A 140 11.81 -11.66 2.00
CA ILE A 140 10.42 -11.35 1.68
C ILE A 140 10.09 -9.91 2.04
N ASN A 141 9.48 -9.19 1.10
CA ASN A 141 8.98 -7.84 1.27
C ASN A 141 7.46 -7.87 1.44
N ILE A 142 6.99 -7.84 2.69
CA ILE A 142 5.57 -7.96 3.01
C ILE A 142 4.93 -6.57 3.00
N HIS A 143 4.05 -6.35 2.03
CA HIS A 143 3.37 -5.05 1.86
C HIS A 143 2.16 -4.86 2.78
N SER A 144 1.56 -5.96 3.25
CA SER A 144 0.46 -5.97 4.21
C SER A 144 0.28 -7.38 4.76
N LEU A 145 -0.02 -7.50 6.06
CA LEU A 145 -0.25 -8.79 6.71
C LEU A 145 -1.72 -9.21 6.58
N ALA A 146 -1.93 -10.43 6.09
CA ALA A 146 -3.26 -10.96 5.83
C ALA A 146 -3.98 -11.28 7.15
N TYR A 147 -3.26 -11.86 8.12
CA TYR A 147 -3.78 -12.10 9.47
C TYR A 147 -4.23 -10.80 10.14
N LYS A 148 -3.36 -9.76 10.17
CA LYS A 148 -3.68 -8.42 10.71
C LYS A 148 -4.94 -7.85 10.10
N THR A 149 -4.97 -7.85 8.77
CA THR A 149 -6.06 -7.26 7.99
C THR A 149 -7.38 -7.96 8.30
N CYS A 150 -7.38 -9.29 8.33
CA CYS A 150 -8.54 -10.09 8.68
C CYS A 150 -9.00 -9.83 10.12
N LYS A 151 -8.09 -9.89 11.10
CA LYS A 151 -8.38 -9.69 12.53
C LYS A 151 -9.10 -8.36 12.77
N ASN A 152 -8.56 -7.27 12.24
CA ASN A 152 -9.14 -5.95 12.43
C ASN A 152 -10.49 -5.80 11.74
N GLN A 153 -10.64 -6.33 10.52
CA GLN A 153 -11.91 -6.27 9.81
C GLN A 153 -13.03 -6.94 10.61
N LEU A 154 -12.72 -8.01 11.33
CA LEU A 154 -13.63 -8.64 12.29
C LEU A 154 -13.89 -7.74 13.50
N GLU A 155 -12.84 -7.20 14.14
CA GLU A 155 -12.95 -6.35 15.34
C GLU A 155 -13.80 -5.09 15.13
N ILE A 156 -13.68 -4.45 13.96
CA ILE A 156 -14.43 -3.21 13.66
C ILE A 156 -15.75 -3.46 12.90
N GLY A 157 -16.13 -4.73 12.68
CA GLY A 157 -17.41 -5.09 12.07
C GLY A 157 -17.54 -4.78 10.57
N VAL A 158 -16.43 -4.60 9.84
CA VAL A 158 -16.43 -4.31 8.39
C VAL A 158 -16.02 -5.51 7.52
N SER A 159 -15.82 -6.69 8.13
CA SER A 159 -15.56 -7.92 7.38
C SER A 159 -16.72 -8.22 6.42
N PRO A 160 -16.43 -8.48 5.13
CA PRO A 160 -17.47 -8.83 4.16
C PRO A 160 -18.05 -10.23 4.39
N ASN A 161 -17.38 -11.08 5.16
CA ASN A 161 -17.85 -12.43 5.49
C ASN A 161 -17.33 -12.86 6.88
N PRO A 162 -17.94 -12.36 7.97
CA PRO A 162 -17.38 -12.49 9.31
C PRO A 162 -17.27 -13.95 9.78
N ILE A 163 -18.20 -14.82 9.37
CA ILE A 163 -18.18 -16.25 9.72
C ILE A 163 -16.95 -16.92 9.09
N ARG A 164 -16.74 -16.73 7.78
CA ARG A 164 -15.57 -17.27 7.07
C ARG A 164 -14.28 -16.70 7.65
N ASP A 165 -14.22 -15.40 7.86
CA ASP A 165 -13.00 -14.70 8.28
C ASP A 165 -12.59 -15.10 9.70
N THR A 166 -13.56 -15.32 10.59
CA THR A 166 -13.32 -15.89 11.93
C THR A 166 -12.71 -17.29 11.85
N LEU A 167 -13.23 -18.15 10.95
CA LEU A 167 -12.67 -19.50 10.73
C LEU A 167 -11.28 -19.46 10.08
N TYR A 168 -11.02 -18.48 9.21
CA TYR A 168 -9.74 -18.31 8.53
C TYR A 168 -8.65 -17.76 9.44
N LEU A 169 -9.00 -16.98 10.46
CA LEU A 169 -8.04 -16.27 11.29
C LEU A 169 -6.92 -17.15 11.88
N PRO A 170 -7.19 -18.27 12.58
CA PRO A 170 -6.14 -19.16 13.08
C PRO A 170 -5.35 -19.86 11.97
N LEU A 171 -5.95 -20.09 10.80
CA LEU A 171 -5.26 -20.68 9.65
C LEU A 171 -4.29 -19.67 9.02
N LEU A 172 -4.68 -18.40 8.92
CA LEU A 172 -3.84 -17.30 8.45
C LEU A 172 -2.64 -17.08 9.37
N GLU A 173 -2.86 -17.14 10.68
CA GLU A 173 -1.79 -17.04 11.68
C GLU A 173 -0.74 -18.14 11.49
N ARG A 174 -1.19 -19.41 11.42
CA ARG A 174 -0.33 -20.57 11.19
C ARG A 174 0.39 -20.48 9.85
N TYR A 175 -0.31 -20.01 8.82
CA TYR A 175 0.24 -19.83 7.49
C TYR A 175 1.38 -18.81 7.47
N GLU A 176 1.17 -17.63 8.05
CA GLU A 176 2.19 -16.57 8.13
C GLU A 176 3.41 -17.02 8.92
N ARG A 177 3.21 -17.65 10.08
CA ARG A 177 4.30 -18.24 10.87
C ARG A 177 5.13 -19.23 10.08
N ARG A 178 4.48 -20.07 9.26
CA ARG A 178 5.16 -21.10 8.47
C ARG A 178 5.97 -20.50 7.32
N PHE A 179 5.40 -19.62 6.50
CA PHE A 179 6.14 -19.13 5.33
C PHE A 179 7.30 -18.22 5.72
N CYS A 180 7.18 -17.45 6.81
CA CYS A 180 8.25 -16.57 7.29
C CYS A 180 9.56 -17.35 7.56
N GLN A 181 9.49 -18.64 7.92
CA GLN A 181 10.68 -19.46 8.14
C GLN A 181 11.46 -19.82 6.87
N LYS A 182 10.91 -19.56 5.67
CA LYS A 182 11.59 -19.76 4.39
C LYS A 182 12.65 -18.70 4.08
N PHE A 183 12.63 -17.58 4.81
CA PHE A 183 13.37 -16.37 4.49
C PHE A 183 14.46 -16.09 5.53
N ASN A 184 15.62 -15.62 5.06
CA ASN A 184 16.71 -15.15 5.92
C ASN A 184 16.33 -13.84 6.63
N ALA A 185 15.61 -12.95 5.95
CA ALA A 185 15.12 -11.70 6.52
C ALA A 185 13.74 -11.33 5.98
N ILE A 186 13.01 -10.55 6.77
CA ILE A 186 11.65 -10.10 6.47
C ILE A 186 11.63 -8.58 6.49
N VAL A 187 11.11 -7.99 5.42
CA VAL A 187 10.86 -6.56 5.31
C VAL A 187 9.37 -6.32 5.48
N VAL A 188 9.01 -5.37 6.34
CA VAL A 188 7.64 -4.89 6.56
C VAL A 188 7.57 -3.38 6.40
N THR A 189 6.36 -2.82 6.27
CA THR A 189 6.19 -1.40 5.95
C THR A 189 6.08 -0.48 7.15
N THR A 190 5.63 -0.98 8.30
CA THR A 190 5.42 -0.16 9.50
C THR A 190 6.00 -0.82 10.75
N SER A 191 6.22 -0.02 11.80
CA SER A 191 6.65 -0.52 13.11
C SER A 191 5.59 -1.41 13.73
N GLU A 192 4.32 -1.10 13.51
CA GLU A 192 3.16 -1.89 13.92
C GLU A 192 3.15 -3.27 13.27
N ASP A 193 3.53 -3.37 11.99
CA ASP A 193 3.71 -4.68 11.33
C ASP A 193 4.87 -5.46 11.98
N LYS A 194 5.95 -4.78 12.37
CA LYS A 194 7.08 -5.43 13.05
C LYS A 194 6.70 -5.94 14.44
N GLU A 195 5.96 -5.17 15.23
CA GLU A 195 5.49 -5.62 16.55
C GLU A 195 4.57 -6.85 16.41
N GLN A 196 3.69 -6.85 15.42
CA GLN A 196 2.85 -8.02 15.18
C GLN A 196 3.67 -9.26 14.79
N MET A 197 4.72 -9.11 14.00
CA MET A 197 5.60 -10.24 13.69
C MET A 197 6.28 -10.81 14.94
N LYS A 198 6.55 -9.99 15.96
CA LYS A 198 7.03 -10.49 17.25
C LYS A 198 5.96 -11.28 17.99
N GLU A 199 4.71 -10.82 17.99
CA GLU A 199 3.57 -11.55 18.58
C GLU A 199 3.38 -12.94 17.93
N LEU A 200 3.64 -13.05 16.63
CA LEU A 200 3.61 -14.31 15.88
C LEU A 200 4.81 -15.23 16.17
N ASN A 201 5.73 -14.83 17.06
CA ASN A 201 6.96 -15.55 17.40
C ASN A 201 7.83 -15.86 16.17
N ILE A 202 7.97 -14.89 15.27
CA ILE A 202 8.84 -15.03 14.10
C ILE A 202 10.30 -14.83 14.53
N ASN A 203 11.06 -15.92 14.56
CA ASN A 203 12.49 -15.91 14.91
C ASN A 203 13.39 -15.56 13.71
N ARG A 204 13.08 -14.46 13.02
CA ARG A 204 13.86 -13.95 11.87
C ARG A 204 14.06 -12.45 12.00
N PRO A 205 15.15 -11.87 11.46
CA PRO A 205 15.30 -10.43 11.36
C PRO A 205 14.10 -9.79 10.65
N VAL A 206 13.41 -8.87 11.35
CA VAL A 206 12.32 -8.05 10.80
C VAL A 206 12.77 -6.60 10.69
N ILE A 207 12.85 -6.10 9.47
CA ILE A 207 13.29 -4.75 9.13
C ILE A 207 12.10 -3.92 8.65
N VAL A 208 11.97 -2.71 9.18
CA VAL A 208 10.92 -1.77 8.76
C VAL A 208 11.48 -0.89 7.66
N ILE A 209 10.87 -0.96 6.48
CA ILE A 209 11.15 -0.09 5.35
C ILE A 209 9.83 0.51 4.88
N PRO A 210 9.51 1.76 5.25
CA PRO A 210 8.25 2.40 4.88
C PRO A 210 8.15 2.57 3.37
N ASN A 211 6.94 2.90 2.88
CA ASN A 211 6.79 3.37 1.50
C ASN A 211 7.41 4.75 1.35
N GLY A 212 7.77 5.03 0.11
CA GLY A 212 8.23 6.35 -0.29
C GLY A 212 7.18 7.11 -1.10
N VAL A 213 7.52 8.36 -1.42
CA VAL A 213 6.88 9.18 -2.44
C VAL A 213 7.93 9.70 -3.41
N ASP A 214 7.52 9.95 -4.65
CA ASP A 214 8.34 10.57 -5.68
C ASP A 214 8.12 12.09 -5.63
N LEU A 215 9.16 12.83 -5.26
CA LEU A 215 9.08 14.28 -5.06
C LEU A 215 9.00 15.06 -6.39
N GLU A 216 9.36 14.43 -7.51
CA GLU A 216 9.18 15.02 -8.84
C GLU A 216 7.71 14.90 -9.29
N LEU A 217 7.06 13.78 -8.95
CA LEU A 217 5.62 13.59 -9.21
C LEU A 217 4.74 14.40 -8.25
N PHE A 218 5.21 14.65 -7.03
CA PHE A 218 4.52 15.42 -6.00
C PHE A 218 5.40 16.60 -5.55
N PRO A 219 5.60 17.61 -6.41
CA PRO A 219 6.35 18.80 -6.07
C PRO A 219 5.59 19.59 -4.99
N TYR A 220 6.35 20.28 -4.14
CA TYR A 220 5.78 21.15 -3.12
C TYR A 220 5.02 22.31 -3.78
N ARG A 221 3.80 22.60 -3.32
CA ARG A 221 3.00 23.72 -3.83
C ARG A 221 3.64 25.06 -3.45
N GLU A 222 3.70 25.99 -4.40
CA GLU A 222 4.28 27.32 -4.15
C GLU A 222 3.33 28.22 -3.34
N THR A 223 2.02 28.08 -3.56
CA THR A 223 1.01 28.96 -2.96
C THR A 223 -0.13 28.17 -2.32
N ASP A 224 -0.61 28.62 -1.16
CA ASP A 224 -1.84 28.13 -0.54
C ASP A 224 -3.07 28.72 -1.28
N PRO A 225 -3.96 27.90 -1.89
CA PRO A 225 -5.12 28.39 -2.62
C PRO A 225 -6.15 29.11 -1.73
N SER A 226 -6.02 29.00 -0.40
CA SER A 226 -7.01 29.50 0.57
C SER A 226 -8.40 28.89 0.34
N GLY A 227 -9.46 29.51 0.87
CA GLY A 227 -10.84 29.06 0.67
C GLY A 227 -11.20 27.80 1.45
N TYR A 228 -12.24 27.10 0.96
CA TYR A 228 -12.91 26.02 1.68
C TYR A 228 -13.02 24.75 0.82
N GLN A 229 -11.93 24.38 0.13
CA GLN A 229 -11.90 23.18 -0.69
C GLN A 229 -11.22 22.03 0.05
N ILE A 230 -11.95 20.94 0.22
CA ILE A 230 -11.47 19.69 0.83
C ILE A 230 -11.26 18.66 -0.27
N ILE A 231 -10.13 17.96 -0.24
CA ILE A 231 -9.85 16.83 -1.14
C ILE A 231 -9.72 15.51 -0.36
N MET A 232 -10.28 14.45 -0.93
CA MET A 232 -9.98 13.07 -0.53
C MET A 232 -9.55 12.28 -1.77
N THR A 233 -8.45 11.52 -1.66
CA THR A 233 -7.88 10.78 -2.78
C THR A 233 -7.85 9.26 -2.56
N GLY A 234 -7.81 8.47 -3.63
CA GLY A 234 -7.54 7.02 -3.58
C GLY A 234 -8.39 6.19 -4.55
N GLY A 235 -8.15 4.89 -4.69
CA GLY A 235 -9.00 4.02 -5.51
C GLY A 235 -10.41 3.91 -4.94
N LEU A 236 -11.42 4.44 -5.64
CA LEU A 236 -12.80 4.61 -5.18
C LEU A 236 -13.67 3.35 -5.40
N ASP A 237 -13.02 2.23 -5.75
CA ASP A 237 -13.55 0.87 -5.81
C ASP A 237 -13.08 0.00 -4.62
N TYR A 238 -12.11 0.48 -3.83
CA TYR A 238 -11.58 -0.26 -2.69
C TYR A 238 -12.44 -0.05 -1.45
N SER A 239 -12.82 -1.13 -0.78
CA SER A 239 -13.81 -1.10 0.32
C SER A 239 -13.47 -0.11 1.42
N SER A 240 -12.23 -0.05 1.89
CA SER A 240 -11.83 0.89 2.94
C SER A 240 -11.81 2.35 2.48
N ASN A 241 -11.60 2.60 1.17
CA ASN A 241 -11.68 3.95 0.61
C ASN A 241 -13.14 4.38 0.43
N ILE A 242 -14.01 3.48 -0.06
CA ILE A 242 -15.46 3.71 -0.16
C ILE A 242 -16.03 4.05 1.23
N ASP A 243 -15.65 3.27 2.24
CA ASP A 243 -16.04 3.48 3.63
C ASP A 243 -15.64 4.88 4.14
N ALA A 244 -14.38 5.28 3.89
CA ALA A 244 -13.85 6.57 4.32
C ALA A 244 -14.55 7.77 3.64
N VAL A 245 -14.72 7.73 2.31
CA VAL A 245 -15.35 8.85 1.57
C VAL A 245 -16.84 8.95 1.88
N ARG A 246 -17.52 7.82 2.13
CA ARG A 246 -18.94 7.84 2.52
C ARG A 246 -19.11 8.35 3.94
N PHE A 247 -18.33 7.86 4.90
CA PHE A 247 -18.33 8.37 6.28
C PHE A 247 -18.14 9.89 6.29
N PHE A 248 -17.08 10.38 5.65
CA PHE A 248 -16.80 11.80 5.65
C PHE A 248 -17.90 12.60 4.94
N SER A 249 -18.32 12.19 3.75
CA SER A 249 -19.33 12.91 2.95
C SER A 249 -20.72 12.94 3.58
N LEU A 250 -21.11 11.90 4.33
CA LEU A 250 -22.47 11.75 4.87
C LEU A 250 -22.60 12.19 6.32
N GLU A 251 -21.53 12.11 7.11
CA GLU A 251 -21.59 12.36 8.56
C GLU A 251 -20.84 13.63 8.98
N VAL A 252 -19.69 13.92 8.37
CA VAL A 252 -18.84 15.08 8.73
C VAL A 252 -19.14 16.30 7.86
N PHE A 253 -19.14 16.10 6.54
CA PHE A 253 -19.28 17.19 5.56
C PHE A 253 -20.57 18.02 5.73
N PRO A 254 -21.76 17.45 6.03
CA PRO A 254 -22.97 18.25 6.23
C PRO A 254 -22.87 19.22 7.41
N ILE A 255 -22.13 18.87 8.46
CA ILE A 255 -21.91 19.75 9.63
C ILE A 255 -20.99 20.91 9.24
N LEU A 256 -19.94 20.64 8.47
CA LEU A 256 -19.08 21.68 7.91
C LEU A 256 -19.85 22.64 6.99
N GLN A 257 -20.78 22.13 6.18
CA GLN A 257 -21.61 22.97 5.30
C GLN A 257 -22.51 23.95 6.07
N GLN A 258 -22.95 23.61 7.29
CA GLN A 258 -23.72 24.54 8.13
C GLN A 258 -22.88 25.74 8.58
N LYS A 259 -21.58 25.52 8.85
CA LYS A 259 -20.66 26.57 9.30
C LYS A 259 -20.01 27.33 8.13
N TYR A 260 -19.74 26.64 7.03
CA TYR A 260 -19.05 27.16 5.84
C TYR A 260 -19.89 26.82 4.59
N PRO A 261 -20.91 27.64 4.23
CA PRO A 261 -21.82 27.35 3.12
C PRO A 261 -21.14 27.20 1.75
N GLU A 262 -19.97 27.81 1.57
CA GLU A 262 -19.14 27.73 0.38
C GLU A 262 -18.24 26.48 0.31
N VAL A 263 -18.14 25.68 1.38
CA VAL A 263 -17.27 24.50 1.42
C VAL A 263 -17.59 23.52 0.29
N THR A 264 -16.54 23.03 -0.36
CA THR A 264 -16.62 22.04 -1.43
C THR A 264 -15.78 20.82 -1.10
N LEU A 265 -16.22 19.65 -1.56
CA LEU A 265 -15.52 18.39 -1.40
C LEU A 265 -15.26 17.78 -2.77
N ILE A 266 -14.00 17.46 -3.05
CA ILE A 266 -13.60 16.74 -4.26
C ILE A 266 -13.03 15.36 -3.92
N LEU A 267 -13.62 14.33 -4.52
CA LEU A 267 -13.25 12.94 -4.38
C LEU A 267 -12.50 12.52 -5.66
N VAL A 268 -11.17 12.40 -5.56
CA VAL A 268 -10.29 12.16 -6.71
C VAL A 268 -9.75 10.74 -6.68
N GLY A 269 -10.03 9.95 -7.71
CA GLY A 269 -9.65 8.54 -7.66
C GLY A 269 -10.30 7.64 -8.71
N SER A 270 -9.58 6.59 -9.12
CA SER A 270 -10.06 5.68 -10.16
C SER A 270 -11.26 4.85 -9.72
N ASN A 271 -12.09 4.47 -10.70
CA ASN A 271 -13.17 3.49 -10.57
C ASN A 271 -14.17 3.80 -9.44
N PRO A 272 -14.82 4.98 -9.43
CA PRO A 272 -15.79 5.28 -8.38
C PRO A 272 -16.92 4.26 -8.38
N ALA A 273 -17.10 3.57 -7.24
CA ALA A 273 -18.22 2.66 -7.05
C ALA A 273 -19.56 3.42 -7.15
N PRO A 274 -20.68 2.76 -7.52
CA PRO A 274 -21.98 3.42 -7.59
C PRO A 274 -22.37 4.18 -6.31
N SER A 275 -22.01 3.61 -5.15
CA SER A 275 -22.25 4.23 -3.83
C SER A 275 -21.40 5.49 -3.58
N VAL A 276 -20.30 5.69 -4.30
CA VAL A 276 -19.48 6.92 -4.26
C VAL A 276 -20.03 7.93 -5.25
N ILE A 277 -20.43 7.50 -6.46
CA ILE A 277 -21.08 8.37 -7.45
C ILE A 277 -22.35 8.99 -6.87
N GLU A 278 -23.13 8.24 -6.09
CA GLU A 278 -24.34 8.74 -5.46
C GLU A 278 -24.13 9.99 -4.56
N LEU A 279 -22.90 10.19 -4.04
CA LEU A 279 -22.57 11.35 -3.21
C LEU A 279 -22.67 12.67 -3.99
N THR A 280 -22.60 12.66 -5.32
CA THR A 280 -22.76 13.87 -6.16
C THR A 280 -24.20 14.40 -6.19
N LYS A 281 -25.16 13.71 -5.54
CA LYS A 281 -26.49 14.28 -5.27
C LYS A 281 -26.38 15.57 -4.43
N ASN A 282 -25.32 15.71 -3.62
CA ASN A 282 -24.95 16.98 -3.01
C ASN A 282 -24.13 17.80 -4.02
N SER A 283 -24.64 18.96 -4.43
CA SER A 283 -24.03 19.82 -5.47
C SER A 283 -22.66 20.40 -5.08
N LYS A 284 -22.26 20.30 -3.80
CA LYS A 284 -20.94 20.70 -3.30
C LYS A 284 -19.92 19.55 -3.30
N ILE A 285 -20.31 18.35 -3.74
CA ILE A 285 -19.45 17.17 -3.83
C ILE A 285 -19.19 16.84 -5.30
N THR A 286 -17.92 16.82 -5.70
CA THR A 286 -17.47 16.40 -7.04
C THR A 286 -16.74 15.06 -6.96
N VAL A 287 -17.07 14.14 -7.86
CA VAL A 287 -16.36 12.85 -8.02
C VAL A 287 -15.75 12.82 -9.42
N THR A 288 -14.44 12.66 -9.54
CA THR A 288 -13.76 12.79 -10.85
C THR A 288 -13.59 11.45 -11.56
N GLY A 289 -12.98 10.46 -10.90
CA GLY A 289 -12.37 9.31 -11.58
C GLY A 289 -10.84 9.40 -11.59
N ARG A 290 -10.21 8.63 -12.49
CA ARG A 290 -8.75 8.70 -12.71
C ARG A 290 -8.42 10.06 -13.35
N VAL A 291 -7.40 10.74 -12.82
CA VAL A 291 -6.93 12.04 -13.32
C VAL A 291 -5.50 11.95 -13.86
N PRO A 292 -5.10 12.83 -14.80
CA PRO A 292 -3.73 12.82 -15.35
C PRO A 292 -2.66 13.17 -14.32
N SER A 293 -2.94 14.13 -13.44
CA SER A 293 -2.02 14.61 -12.40
C SER A 293 -2.73 14.68 -11.06
N MET A 294 -2.33 13.87 -10.09
CA MET A 294 -2.87 13.98 -8.72
C MET A 294 -2.33 15.24 -8.02
N ALA A 295 -1.09 15.64 -8.30
CA ALA A 295 -0.46 16.81 -7.70
C ALA A 295 -1.21 18.11 -8.02
N GLU A 296 -1.70 18.27 -9.26
CA GLU A 296 -2.52 19.44 -9.64
C GLU A 296 -3.78 19.55 -8.76
N TYR A 297 -4.52 18.45 -8.59
CA TYR A 297 -5.71 18.44 -7.74
C TYR A 297 -5.39 18.69 -6.26
N LEU A 298 -4.27 18.17 -5.78
CA LEU A 298 -3.78 18.44 -4.42
C LEU A 298 -3.45 19.93 -4.25
N HIS A 299 -2.78 20.55 -5.23
CA HIS A 299 -2.39 21.97 -5.16
C HIS A 299 -3.58 22.93 -5.13
N HIS A 300 -4.71 22.56 -5.75
CA HIS A 300 -5.95 23.34 -5.70
C HIS A 300 -6.73 23.20 -4.39
N ALA A 301 -6.45 22.18 -3.58
CA ALA A 301 -7.16 21.95 -2.34
C ALA A 301 -6.58 22.75 -1.17
N THR A 302 -7.47 23.25 -0.31
CA THR A 302 -7.09 23.89 0.95
C THR A 302 -6.60 22.85 1.96
N ILE A 303 -7.31 21.71 2.06
CA ILE A 303 -7.09 20.66 3.06
C ILE A 303 -7.26 19.29 2.40
N CYS A 304 -6.34 18.35 2.66
CA CYS A 304 -6.55 16.95 2.36
C CYS A 304 -7.07 16.20 3.59
N VAL A 305 -8.14 15.42 3.42
CA VAL A 305 -8.71 14.57 4.48
C VAL A 305 -8.47 13.09 4.18
N VAL A 306 -7.90 12.37 5.16
CA VAL A 306 -7.68 10.93 5.12
C VAL A 306 -8.46 10.25 6.25
N ALA A 307 -9.78 10.14 6.07
CA ALA A 307 -10.71 9.64 7.10
C ALA A 307 -10.85 8.11 7.15
N MET A 308 -9.73 7.39 7.13
CA MET A 308 -9.74 5.93 7.08
C MET A 308 -10.24 5.34 8.42
N ARG A 309 -11.27 4.50 8.41
CA ARG A 309 -11.69 3.72 9.60
C ARG A 309 -11.12 2.31 9.62
N SER A 310 -10.64 1.84 8.47
CA SER A 310 -10.10 0.51 8.26
C SER A 310 -8.92 0.52 7.28
N GLY A 311 -8.23 -0.61 7.18
CA GLY A 311 -7.10 -0.81 6.28
C GLY A 311 -5.75 -0.49 6.94
N PHE A 312 -4.76 -1.35 6.70
CA PHE A 312 -3.44 -1.28 7.32
C PHE A 312 -2.35 -0.76 6.42
N GLY A 313 -1.18 -0.51 7.01
CA GLY A 313 0.00 -0.03 6.34
C GLY A 313 -0.05 1.46 6.07
N ILE A 314 1.09 1.99 5.65
CA ILE A 314 1.24 3.40 5.34
C ILE A 314 0.39 3.79 4.13
N LYS A 315 -0.31 4.92 4.22
CA LYS A 315 -1.21 5.39 3.16
C LYS A 315 -0.44 6.29 2.19
N ASN A 316 -0.27 5.84 0.95
CA ASN A 316 0.40 6.65 -0.08
C ASN A 316 -0.27 8.01 -0.24
N LYS A 317 -1.61 8.09 -0.21
CA LYS A 317 -2.34 9.37 -0.25
C LYS A 317 -1.93 10.38 0.83
N THR A 318 -1.55 9.89 2.01
CA THR A 318 -1.05 10.74 3.10
C THR A 318 0.34 11.27 2.74
N LEU A 319 1.24 10.39 2.28
CA LEU A 319 2.59 10.78 1.83
C LEU A 319 2.56 11.75 0.66
N GLU A 320 1.73 11.48 -0.34
CA GLU A 320 1.53 12.29 -1.54
C GLU A 320 1.01 13.70 -1.19
N SER A 321 0.04 13.80 -0.29
CA SER A 321 -0.52 15.09 0.15
C SER A 321 0.50 15.90 0.96
N MET A 322 1.22 15.25 1.86
CA MET A 322 2.31 15.87 2.63
C MET A 322 3.46 16.33 1.73
N ALA A 323 3.84 15.52 0.73
CA ALA A 323 4.86 15.86 -0.26
C ALA A 323 4.44 17.06 -1.11
N ALA A 324 3.18 17.10 -1.55
CA ALA A 324 2.63 18.20 -2.32
C ALA A 324 2.44 19.50 -1.51
N GLY A 325 2.69 19.47 -0.20
CA GLY A 325 2.55 20.63 0.69
C GLY A 325 1.10 20.95 1.05
N VAL A 326 0.17 19.99 0.97
CA VAL A 326 -1.22 20.19 1.37
C VAL A 326 -1.39 19.83 2.85
N PRO A 327 -1.97 20.70 3.70
CA PRO A 327 -2.30 20.37 5.08
C PRO A 327 -3.18 19.12 5.17
N VAL A 328 -2.81 18.19 6.05
CA VAL A 328 -3.51 16.90 6.21
C VAL A 328 -4.29 16.85 7.52
N VAL A 329 -5.56 16.46 7.44
CA VAL A 329 -6.36 15.97 8.57
C VAL A 329 -6.61 14.49 8.37
N ALA A 330 -6.22 13.65 9.32
CA ALA A 330 -6.27 12.20 9.13
C ALA A 330 -6.59 11.45 10.43
N SER A 331 -7.23 10.29 10.28
CA SER A 331 -7.40 9.35 11.39
C SER A 331 -6.10 8.70 11.80
N ASP A 332 -6.13 7.98 12.93
CA ASP A 332 -5.04 7.10 13.35
C ASP A 332 -4.65 6.10 12.26
N ARG A 333 -5.65 5.57 11.52
CA ARG A 333 -5.41 4.67 10.38
C ARG A 333 -4.91 5.40 9.14
N GLY A 334 -5.24 6.67 8.97
CA GLY A 334 -4.70 7.53 7.91
C GLY A 334 -3.23 7.90 8.14
N LEU A 335 -2.80 7.92 9.40
CA LEU A 335 -1.45 8.28 9.86
C LEU A 335 -0.58 7.06 10.23
N GLU A 336 -1.04 5.83 10.00
CA GLU A 336 -0.30 4.61 10.36
C GLU A 336 1.11 4.60 9.78
N GLY A 337 2.12 4.39 10.63
CA GLY A 337 3.53 4.42 10.25
C GLY A 337 4.15 5.84 10.15
N LEU A 338 3.42 6.90 10.50
CA LEU A 338 3.92 8.27 10.56
C LEU A 338 3.91 8.84 11.97
N THR A 339 5.04 9.42 12.39
CA THR A 339 5.12 10.25 13.59
C THR A 339 4.97 11.71 13.18
N VAL A 340 3.76 12.26 13.34
CA VAL A 340 3.40 13.61 12.86
C VAL A 340 3.34 14.67 13.97
N ALA A 341 3.58 14.28 15.21
CA ALA A 341 3.65 15.15 16.39
C ALA A 341 4.29 14.37 17.54
N GLY A 342 4.94 15.09 18.47
CA GLY A 342 5.49 14.51 19.69
C GLY A 342 6.64 15.33 20.25
N ASN A 343 7.32 14.79 21.26
CA ASN A 343 8.52 15.41 21.82
C ASN A 343 9.62 15.46 20.75
N ASN A 344 10.08 16.66 20.39
CA ASN A 344 11.04 16.93 19.31
C ASN A 344 10.55 16.60 17.89
N VAL A 345 9.26 16.32 17.70
CA VAL A 345 8.67 16.12 16.37
C VAL A 345 7.70 17.26 16.08
N PRO A 346 8.00 18.13 15.10
CA PRO A 346 7.10 19.21 14.70
C PRO A 346 5.73 18.68 14.28
N LEU A 347 4.68 19.45 14.58
CA LEU A 347 3.33 19.14 14.13
C LEU A 347 3.26 19.20 12.59
N ALA A 348 3.00 18.06 11.95
CA ALA A 348 2.98 17.87 10.50
C ALA A 348 1.60 17.49 9.95
N ALA A 349 0.66 17.07 10.79
CA ALA A 349 -0.74 16.84 10.43
C ALA A 349 -1.64 16.98 11.65
N LEU A 350 -2.94 17.19 11.44
CA LEU A 350 -3.94 17.12 12.50
C LEU A 350 -4.57 15.72 12.53
N ARG A 351 -4.68 15.17 13.74
CA ARG A 351 -5.27 13.86 14.00
C ARG A 351 -6.76 14.02 14.35
N ALA A 352 -7.63 13.21 13.75
CA ALA A 352 -9.06 13.19 14.04
C ALA A 352 -9.69 11.80 13.83
N ASN A 353 -10.40 11.29 14.83
CA ASN A 353 -11.04 9.98 14.84
C ASN A 353 -12.57 10.06 15.10
N SER A 354 -13.07 11.18 15.62
CA SER A 354 -14.51 11.45 15.76
C SER A 354 -14.99 12.57 14.82
N ILE A 355 -16.30 12.66 14.61
CA ILE A 355 -16.93 13.70 13.79
C ILE A 355 -16.57 15.10 14.31
N GLU A 356 -16.61 15.29 15.63
CA GLU A 356 -16.29 16.55 16.31
C GLU A 356 -14.81 16.91 16.13
N GLU A 357 -13.92 15.92 16.24
CA GLU A 357 -12.48 16.12 16.02
C GLU A 357 -12.20 16.53 14.57
N TYR A 358 -12.86 15.90 13.58
CA TYR A 358 -12.73 16.31 12.18
C TYR A 358 -13.22 17.75 11.98
N CYS A 359 -14.41 18.09 12.48
CA CYS A 359 -14.97 19.43 12.33
C CYS A 359 -14.07 20.50 12.98
N THR A 360 -13.51 20.20 14.15
CA THR A 360 -12.61 21.10 14.88
C THR A 360 -11.29 21.30 14.12
N ALA A 361 -10.64 20.19 13.72
CA ALA A 361 -9.39 20.24 12.98
C ALA A 361 -9.54 21.00 11.65
N ILE A 362 -10.59 20.68 10.87
CA ILE A 362 -10.85 21.33 9.59
C ILE A 362 -11.19 22.82 9.78
N SER A 363 -12.01 23.17 10.78
CA SER A 363 -12.31 24.57 11.09
C SER A 363 -11.04 25.37 11.42
N SER A 364 -10.16 24.82 12.27
CA SER A 364 -8.89 25.48 12.61
C SER A 364 -8.01 25.75 11.40
N LEU A 365 -8.04 24.86 10.40
CA LEU A 365 -7.29 25.03 9.17
C LEU A 365 -7.94 26.01 8.22
N PHE A 366 -9.27 26.09 8.14
CA PHE A 366 -9.94 27.14 7.38
C PHE A 366 -9.67 28.53 7.96
N GLU A 367 -9.63 28.65 9.29
CA GLU A 367 -9.51 29.92 10.01
C GLU A 367 -8.07 30.42 10.17
N SER A 368 -7.05 29.57 9.99
CA SER A 368 -5.64 29.95 10.19
C SER A 368 -4.74 29.59 9.02
N ALA A 369 -4.38 30.60 8.20
CA ALA A 369 -3.37 30.47 7.15
C ALA A 369 -1.98 30.12 7.71
N GLU A 370 -1.62 30.68 8.87
CA GLU A 370 -0.36 30.37 9.55
C GLU A 370 -0.27 28.89 9.93
N LEU A 371 -1.36 28.31 10.46
CA LEU A 371 -1.38 26.88 10.78
C LEU A 371 -1.26 26.02 9.52
N ARG A 372 -1.95 26.37 8.43
CA ARG A 372 -1.82 25.66 7.14
C ARG A 372 -0.39 25.69 6.63
N GLU A 373 0.25 26.85 6.64
CA GLU A 373 1.63 27.02 6.19
C GLU A 373 2.62 26.23 7.08
N LYS A 374 2.43 26.26 8.40
CA LYS A 374 3.24 25.49 9.35
C LYS A 374 3.12 23.98 9.11
N LEU A 375 1.91 23.44 8.98
CA LEU A 375 1.70 22.01 8.72
C LEU A 375 2.28 21.62 7.36
N SER A 376 2.05 22.43 6.33
CA SER A 376 2.56 22.20 4.97
C SER A 376 4.08 22.03 4.95
N ARG A 377 4.83 22.99 5.53
CA ARG A 377 6.29 22.92 5.60
C ARG A 377 6.79 21.74 6.43
N ASN A 378 6.22 21.53 7.61
CA ASN A 378 6.65 20.45 8.50
C ASN A 378 6.39 19.07 7.88
N ALA A 379 5.23 18.91 7.22
CA ALA A 379 4.88 17.69 6.49
C ALA A 379 5.83 17.44 5.33
N ARG A 380 6.13 18.45 4.52
CA ARG A 380 7.09 18.32 3.42
C ARG A 380 8.46 17.88 3.92
N LYS A 381 8.95 18.53 4.99
CA LYS A 381 10.24 18.19 5.60
C LYS A 381 10.27 16.75 6.12
N LEU A 382 9.21 16.32 6.82
CA LEU A 382 9.07 14.94 7.29
C LEU A 382 9.20 13.93 6.14
N ILE A 383 8.57 14.23 5.01
CA ILE A 383 8.63 13.37 3.81
C ILE A 383 10.05 13.33 3.22
N GLU A 384 10.67 14.48 3.04
CA GLU A 384 12.04 14.57 2.48
C GLU A 384 13.06 13.84 3.35
N ASP A 385 12.93 13.95 4.66
CA ASP A 385 13.87 13.36 5.62
C ASP A 385 13.71 11.84 5.77
N HIS A 386 12.51 11.28 5.53
CA HIS A 386 12.21 9.89 5.93
C HIS A 386 11.41 9.01 4.97
N TYR A 387 10.66 9.57 4.02
CA TYR A 387 9.65 8.85 3.24
C TYR A 387 9.81 9.05 1.73
N THR A 388 11.04 9.05 1.22
CA THR A 388 11.31 9.01 -0.23
C THR A 388 11.58 7.60 -0.72
N TRP A 389 11.25 7.31 -1.98
CA TRP A 389 11.57 5.99 -2.57
C TRP A 389 13.07 5.71 -2.63
N GLN A 390 13.90 6.75 -2.79
CA GLN A 390 15.35 6.65 -2.73
C GLN A 390 15.84 6.12 -1.37
N GLN A 391 15.34 6.69 -0.27
CA GLN A 391 15.71 6.24 1.08
C GLN A 391 15.21 4.82 1.36
N ALA A 392 13.97 4.51 0.97
CA ALA A 392 13.40 3.17 1.11
C ALA A 392 14.25 2.13 0.34
N ALA A 393 14.64 2.46 -0.89
CA ALA A 393 15.49 1.60 -1.71
C ALA A 393 16.90 1.44 -1.14
N GLY A 394 17.52 2.50 -0.61
CA GLY A 394 18.84 2.40 0.03
C GLY A 394 18.82 1.50 1.27
N LYS A 395 17.78 1.58 2.10
CA LYS A 395 17.57 0.64 3.21
C LYS A 395 17.34 -0.79 2.69
N TYR A 396 16.62 -0.94 1.58
CA TYR A 396 16.35 -2.27 1.03
C TYR A 396 17.61 -2.90 0.43
N GLU A 397 18.44 -2.09 -0.26
CA GLU A 397 19.76 -2.47 -0.76
C GLU A 397 20.66 -2.95 0.37
N GLN A 398 20.74 -2.23 1.50
CA GLN A 398 21.47 -2.69 2.69
C GLN A 398 20.98 -4.04 3.20
N VAL A 399 19.66 -4.26 3.24
CA VAL A 399 19.09 -5.55 3.63
C VAL A 399 19.45 -6.63 2.62
N LEU A 400 19.54 -6.35 1.33
CA LEU A 400 19.94 -7.31 0.30
C LEU A 400 21.44 -7.65 0.41
N THR A 401 22.31 -6.66 0.61
CA THR A 401 23.77 -6.82 0.61
C THR A 401 24.37 -7.31 1.92
N ALA A 402 23.68 -7.16 3.05
CA ALA A 402 24.22 -7.56 4.35
C ALA A 402 24.62 -9.05 4.41
N ASP A 403 25.67 -9.40 5.15
CA ASP A 403 25.99 -10.82 5.36
C ASP A 403 24.88 -11.51 6.17
N ILE A 404 24.69 -12.81 5.91
CA ILE A 404 23.73 -13.62 6.66
C ILE A 404 24.38 -13.96 8.02
N CYS A 405 23.95 -13.30 9.10
CA CYS A 405 24.30 -13.70 10.46
C CYS A 405 23.74 -15.07 10.83
#